data_AF-A0A9E4I6E4-F1
#
_entry.id   AF-A0A9E4I6E4-F1
#
_cell.length_a   1.000
_cell.length_b   1.000
_cell.length_c   1.000
_cell.angle_alpha   90.00
_cell.angle_beta   90.00
_cell.angle_gamma   90.00
#
_symmetry.space_group_name_H-M   'P 1'
#
loop_
_entity.id
_entity.type
_entity.pdbx_description
1 polymer ?
#
loop_
_entity_poly.entity_id
_entity_poly.type
_entity_poly.pdbx_seq_one_letter_code
_entity_poly.pdbx_strand_id
1 'polypeptide(L)'
;MKINCTIHAINRCGHRGFRETDLDLIAEYGTTTDGGFLLTRNDIMEFERQAKKRLDRLYKLQDAFVSTTDDGRTAKTVFRATRKQRRRQTGRW
;
A
#
# COMPACT_ATOMS: atom_id res chain seq x y z
N MET A 1 -7.76 7.94 -1.74
CA MET A 1 -8.76 8.82 -2.40
C MET A 1 -8.33 10.27 -2.20
N LYS A 2 -8.48 11.19 -3.16
CA LYS A 2 -8.02 12.58 -3.00
C LYS A 2 -9.13 13.50 -2.48
N ILE A 3 -8.92 14.19 -1.35
CA ILE A 3 -9.84 15.19 -0.79
C ILE A 3 -9.47 16.59 -1.28
N ASN A 4 -10.43 17.28 -1.91
CA ASN A 4 -10.28 18.70 -2.23
C ASN A 4 -10.48 19.56 -0.99
N CYS A 5 -9.52 20.42 -0.68
CA CYS A 5 -9.54 21.24 0.53
C CYS A 5 -9.77 22.72 0.22
N THR A 6 -10.61 23.37 1.02
CA THR A 6 -10.72 24.83 1.02
C THR A 6 -9.54 25.45 1.76
N ILE A 7 -9.26 26.74 1.53
CA ILE A 7 -8.23 27.49 2.28
C ILE A 7 -8.50 27.43 3.79
N HIS A 8 -9.78 27.50 4.21
CA HIS A 8 -10.15 27.35 5.62
C HIS A 8 -9.74 25.99 6.18
N ALA A 9 -10.00 24.90 5.43
CA ALA A 9 -9.64 23.55 5.85
C ALA A 9 -8.12 23.35 5.92
N ILE A 10 -7.36 23.88 4.96
CA ILE A 10 -5.88 23.83 4.95
C ILE A 10 -5.31 24.54 6.18
N ASN A 11 -5.76 25.76 6.46
CA ASN A 11 -5.32 26.52 7.64
C ASN A 11 -5.66 25.77 8.94
N ARG A 12 -6.83 25.12 9.01
CA ARG A 12 -7.23 24.29 10.15
C ARG A 12 -6.37 23.03 10.30
N CYS A 13 -5.92 22.42 9.21
CA CYS A 13 -4.99 21.29 9.26
C CYS A 13 -3.67 21.72 9.90
N GLY A 14 -3.07 22.82 9.42
CA GLY A 14 -1.84 23.36 9.98
C GLY A 14 -1.95 23.68 11.47
N HIS A 15 -3.02 24.37 11.88
CA HIS A 15 -3.25 24.69 13.31
C HIS A 15 -3.46 23.46 14.20
N ARG A 16 -3.83 22.31 13.63
CA ARG A 16 -4.09 21.05 14.34
C ARG A 16 -2.99 20.01 14.14
N GLY A 17 -1.89 20.37 13.50
CA GLY A 17 -0.75 19.48 13.27
C GLY A 17 -0.96 18.42 12.20
N PHE A 18 -1.94 18.60 11.29
CA PHE A 18 -2.17 17.72 10.16
C PHE A 18 -1.56 18.29 8.87
N ARG A 19 -1.11 17.41 7.99
CA ARG A 19 -0.76 17.70 6.60
C ARG A 19 -1.96 17.49 5.70
N GLU A 20 -1.98 18.16 4.56
CA GLU A 20 -3.02 17.94 3.54
C GLU A 20 -3.09 16.46 3.10
N THR A 21 -1.94 15.81 2.98
CA THR A 21 -1.83 14.38 2.64
C THR A 21 -2.43 13.45 3.69
N ASP A 22 -2.57 13.91 4.94
CA ASP A 22 -3.14 13.09 6.01
C ASP A 22 -4.66 12.93 5.83
N LEU A 23 -5.31 13.90 5.18
CA LEU A 23 -6.74 13.84 4.87
C LEU A 23 -7.05 12.71 3.89
N ASP A 24 -6.19 12.52 2.88
CA ASP A 24 -6.31 11.44 1.91
C ASP A 24 -6.18 10.06 2.60
N LEU A 25 -5.30 9.94 3.60
CA LEU A 25 -5.16 8.72 4.40
C LEU A 25 -6.37 8.47 5.29
N ILE A 26 -6.91 9.50 5.94
CA ILE A 26 -8.13 9.39 6.74
C ILE A 26 -9.31 8.98 5.85
N ALA A 27 -9.40 9.52 4.63
CA ALA A 27 -10.44 9.14 3.66
C ALA A 27 -10.31 7.71 3.15
N GLU A 28 -9.08 7.22 3.01
CA GLU A 28 -8.81 5.89 2.47
C GLU A 28 -8.99 4.78 3.50
N TYR A 29 -8.61 5.03 4.75
CA TYR A 29 -8.59 4.00 5.80
C TYR A 29 -9.62 4.22 6.92
N GLY A 30 -10.17 5.41 7.06
CA GLY A 30 -11.16 5.72 8.10
C GLY A 30 -12.54 5.16 7.79
N THR A 31 -13.35 5.03 8.84
CA THR A 31 -14.76 4.67 8.72
C THR A 31 -15.57 5.87 8.20
N THR A 32 -16.40 5.65 7.18
CA THR A 32 -17.36 6.65 6.68
C THR A 32 -18.47 6.87 7.71
N THR A 33 -18.77 8.13 7.97
CA THR A 33 -19.82 8.62 8.87
C THR A 33 -20.75 9.56 8.11
N ASP A 34 -21.90 9.91 8.69
CA ASP A 34 -22.89 10.80 8.06
C ASP A 34 -22.34 12.16 7.60
N GLY A 35 -21.23 12.62 8.20
CA GLY A 35 -20.63 13.92 7.92
C GLY A 35 -19.18 13.89 7.40
N GLY A 36 -18.60 12.71 7.16
CA GLY A 36 -17.20 12.61 6.73
C GLY A 36 -16.52 11.30 7.11
N PHE A 37 -15.22 11.35 7.36
CA PHE A 37 -14.41 10.17 7.66
C PHE A 37 -13.81 10.30 9.06
N LEU A 38 -13.85 9.20 9.81
CA LEU A 38 -13.22 9.11 11.13
C LEU A 38 -12.23 7.95 11.13
N LEU A 39 -10.94 8.27 11.31
CA LEU A 39 -9.92 7.25 11.49
C LEU A 39 -9.89 6.83 12.96
N THR A 40 -10.33 5.61 13.24
CA THR A 40 -10.38 5.06 14.59
C THR A 40 -9.17 4.18 14.89
N ARG A 41 -8.96 3.86 16.17
CA ARG A 41 -7.95 2.88 16.58
C ARG A 41 -8.21 1.50 15.95
N ASN A 42 -9.47 1.11 15.77
CA ASN A 42 -9.83 -0.17 15.17
C ASN A 42 -9.45 -0.21 13.69
N ASP A 43 -9.66 0.89 12.96
CA ASP A 43 -9.24 1.01 11.56
C ASP A 43 -7.71 0.86 11.42
N ILE A 44 -6.96 1.51 12.32
CA ILE A 44 -5.49 1.41 12.37
C ILE A 44 -5.06 -0.03 12.65
N MET A 45 -5.65 -0.70 13.63
CA MET A 45 -5.32 -2.08 13.97
C MET A 45 -5.66 -3.05 12.83
N GLU A 46 -6.78 -2.82 12.14
CA GLU A 46 -7.18 -3.63 10.99
C GLU A 46 -6.20 -3.46 9.84
N PHE A 47 -5.85 -2.21 9.51
CA PHE A 47 -4.83 -1.91 8.52
C PHE A 47 -3.49 -2.55 8.89
N GLU A 48 -3.02 -2.40 10.12
CA GLU A 48 -1.75 -2.98 10.59
C GLU A 48 -1.75 -4.50 10.44
N ARG A 49 -2.85 -5.17 10.81
CA ARG A 49 -3.01 -6.62 10.67
C ARG A 49 -2.93 -7.05 9.20
N GLN A 50 -3.62 -6.34 8.31
CA GLN A 50 -3.60 -6.62 6.88
C GLN A 50 -2.22 -6.34 6.26
N ALA A 51 -1.59 -5.23 6.64
CA ALA A 51 -0.27 -4.84 6.20
C ALA A 51 0.78 -5.87 6.63
N LYS A 52 0.77 -6.32 7.90
CA LYS A 52 1.64 -7.38 8.40
C LYS A 52 1.46 -8.67 7.63
N LYS A 53 0.21 -9.15 7.47
CA LYS A 53 -0.09 -10.36 6.69
C LYS A 53 0.42 -10.27 5.26
N ARG A 54 0.30 -9.10 4.64
CA ARG A 54 0.79 -8.86 3.27
C ARG A 54 2.32 -8.83 3.23
N LEU A 55 2.96 -8.18 4.20
CA LEU A 55 4.41 -8.09 4.32
C LEU A 55 5.03 -9.46 4.56
N ASP A 56 4.46 -10.26 5.46
CA ASP A 56 4.88 -11.65 5.72
C ASP A 56 4.79 -12.50 4.45
N ARG A 57 3.73 -12.32 3.67
CA ARG A 57 3.60 -13.00 2.37
C ARG A 57 4.66 -12.53 1.38
N LEU A 58 5.02 -11.25 1.36
CA LEU A 58 6.11 -10.73 0.51
C LEU A 58 7.46 -11.29 0.93
N TYR A 59 7.79 -11.32 2.23
CA TYR A 59 9.02 -11.97 2.73
C TYR A 59 9.05 -13.44 2.37
N LYS A 60 7.94 -14.16 2.57
CA LYS A 60 7.83 -15.55 2.14
C LYS A 60 8.07 -15.69 0.64
N LEU A 61 7.62 -14.76 -0.18
CA LEU A 61 7.76 -14.78 -1.64
C LEU A 61 9.03 -14.09 -2.15
N GLN A 62 9.95 -13.71 -1.26
CA GLN A 62 11.22 -13.11 -1.67
C GLN A 62 11.95 -14.03 -2.65
N ASP A 63 12.42 -13.43 -3.75
CA ASP A 63 13.09 -14.12 -4.85
C ASP A 63 12.25 -15.17 -5.58
N ALA A 64 10.94 -15.22 -5.37
CA ALA A 64 10.06 -15.99 -6.23
C ALA A 64 9.98 -15.33 -7.62
N PHE A 65 10.14 -16.14 -8.66
CA PHE A 65 9.99 -15.72 -10.04
C PHE A 65 8.83 -16.46 -10.68
N VAL A 66 8.01 -15.72 -11.42
CA VAL A 66 6.89 -16.25 -12.21
C VAL A 66 7.18 -15.91 -13.66
N SER A 67 7.37 -16.92 -14.52
CA SER A 67 7.38 -16.68 -15.96
C SER A 67 5.96 -16.66 -16.48
N THR A 68 5.67 -15.80 -17.46
CA THR A 68 4.35 -15.69 -18.09
C THR A 68 4.41 -16.02 -19.58
N THR A 69 3.25 -16.25 -20.17
CA THR A 69 3.01 -16.11 -21.60
C THR A 69 3.31 -14.69 -22.08
N ASP A 70 3.42 -14.53 -23.39
CA ASP A 70 3.84 -13.28 -24.02
C ASP A 70 2.80 -12.17 -23.85
N ASP A 71 1.54 -12.55 -23.57
CA ASP A 71 0.44 -11.65 -23.19
C ASP A 71 0.49 -11.18 -21.72
N GLY A 72 1.42 -11.72 -20.92
CA GLY A 72 1.61 -11.38 -19.50
C GLY A 72 0.51 -11.87 -18.54
N ARG A 73 -0.46 -12.65 -19.02
CA ARG A 73 -1.66 -12.99 -18.23
C ARG A 73 -1.66 -14.42 -17.68
N THR A 74 -0.97 -15.34 -18.36
CA THR A 74 -0.94 -16.75 -17.95
C THR A 74 0.43 -17.11 -17.41
N ALA A 75 0.49 -17.67 -16.19
CA ALA A 75 1.74 -18.15 -15.61
C ALA A 75 2.19 -19.47 -16.30
N LYS A 76 3.43 -19.50 -16.81
CA LYS A 76 4.07 -20.69 -17.37
C LYS A 76 4.76 -21.54 -16.31
N THR A 77 5.51 -20.91 -15.39
CA THR A 77 6.14 -21.60 -14.25
C THR A 77 6.43 -20.66 -13.08
N VAL A 78 6.65 -21.24 -11.89
CA VAL A 78 6.99 -20.53 -10.66
C VAL A 78 8.16 -21.24 -9.97
N PHE A 79 9.21 -20.52 -9.61
CA PHE A 79 10.37 -21.06 -8.89
C PHE A 79 11.08 -20.02 -8.01
N ARG A 80 12.03 -20.44 -7.18
CA ARG A 80 12.93 -19.55 -6.42
C ARG A 80 14.17 -19.21 -7.24
N ALA A 81 14.34 -17.94 -7.55
CA ALA A 81 15.48 -17.47 -8.34
C ALA A 81 16.77 -17.53 -7.51
N THR A 82 17.76 -18.24 -8.05
CA THR A 82 19.13 -18.22 -7.53
C THR A 82 19.74 -16.82 -7.67
N ARG A 83 20.83 -16.55 -6.94
CA ARG A 83 21.57 -15.28 -7.05
C ARG A 83 22.00 -14.96 -8.49
N LYS A 84 22.42 -15.97 -9.26
CA LYS A 84 22.81 -15.83 -10.67
C LYS A 84 21.61 -15.46 -11.57
N GLN A 85 20.46 -16.10 -11.36
CA GLN A 85 19.23 -15.80 -12.12
C GLN A 85 18.71 -14.39 -11.79
N ARG A 86 18.72 -14.01 -10.52
CA ARG A 86 18.32 -12.66 -10.06
C ARG A 86 19.15 -11.56 -10.72
N ARG A 87 20.48 -11.71 -10.75
CA ARG A 87 21.39 -10.76 -11.42
C ARG A 87 21.06 -10.64 -12.91
N ARG A 88 20.79 -11.78 -13.57
CA ARG A 88 20.42 -11.81 -15.00
C ARG A 88 19.07 -11.15 -15.27
N GLN A 89 18.08 -11.35 -14.41
CA GLN A 89 16.70 -10.89 -14.62
C GLN A 89 16.47 -9.43 -14.21
N THR A 90 17.13 -8.95 -13.15
CA THR A 90 16.90 -7.60 -12.59
C THR A 90 18.00 -6.60 -12.92
N GLY A 91 19.20 -7.07 -13.29
CA GLY A 91 20.39 -6.24 -13.44
C GLY A 91 20.91 -5.63 -12.11
N ARG A 92 20.26 -5.93 -10.98
CA ARG A 92 20.64 -5.45 -9.64
C ARG A 92 21.52 -6.50 -8.93
N TRP A 93 22.48 -6.02 -8.14
CA TRP A 93 23.41 -6.84 -7.36
C TRP A 93 22.79 -7.34 -6.06
#